data_AF-A0A955Y4S4-F1
#
_entry.id   AF-A0A955Y4S4-F1
#
_cell.length_a   1.000
_cell.length_b   1.000
_cell.length_c   1.000
_cell.angle_alpha   90.00
_cell.angle_beta   90.00
_cell.angle_gamma   90.00
#
_symmetry.space_group_name_H-M   'P 1'
#
loop_
_entity.id
_entity.type
_entity.pdbx_description
1 polymer ?
#
loop_
_entity_poly.entity_id
_entity_poly.type
_entity_poly.pdbx_seq_one_letter_code
_entity_poly.pdbx_strand_id
1 'polypeptide(L)'
;VAEASTMVPDRPVADQGFRAARWCWVRGLVRHAAGEPGSVALLQRAVALSEVLGNADPGILAVLARLHLDQGDPEAAEAAIARAVDVQDRVGNGFALVELHALAARAAHASGQAAQPHLARARHAAARAALPERSRAMLALDTALTACRAVGV
;
A
#
# COMPACT_ATOMS: atom_id res chain seq x y z
N VAL A 1 11.33 -49.55 18.89
CA VAL A 1 10.83 -48.29 19.49
C VAL A 1 10.46 -47.40 18.33
N ALA A 2 9.16 -47.32 18.02
CA ALA A 2 8.65 -46.57 16.88
C ALA A 2 8.51 -45.10 17.27
N GLU A 3 9.32 -44.24 16.67
CA GLU A 3 9.14 -42.79 16.75
C GLU A 3 7.91 -42.42 15.91
N ALA A 4 6.76 -42.36 16.60
CA ALA A 4 5.56 -41.75 16.07
C ALA A 4 5.88 -40.29 15.77
N SER A 5 6.09 -40.01 14.48
CA SER A 5 5.98 -38.67 13.91
C SER A 5 4.75 -37.99 14.50
N THR A 6 4.97 -36.98 15.32
CA THR A 6 3.93 -36.06 15.76
C THR A 6 3.56 -35.20 14.56
N MET A 7 2.74 -35.78 13.69
CA MET A 7 1.96 -35.09 12.68
C MET A 7 1.17 -34.01 13.41
N VAL A 8 1.63 -32.76 13.30
CA VAL A 8 0.93 -31.60 13.84
C VAL A 8 -0.45 -31.59 13.15
N PRO A 9 -1.55 -31.73 13.89
CA PRO A 9 -2.85 -31.93 13.31
C PRO A 9 -3.25 -30.69 12.51
N ASP A 10 -3.99 -30.97 11.45
CA ASP A 10 -4.60 -30.07 10.47
C ASP A 10 -5.00 -28.71 11.10
N ARG A 11 -4.11 -27.70 10.97
CA ARG A 11 -4.47 -26.32 11.30
C ARG A 11 -5.46 -25.86 10.25
N PRO A 12 -6.57 -25.18 10.63
CA PRO A 12 -7.57 -24.75 9.66
C PRO A 12 -6.89 -24.00 8.53
N VAL A 13 -7.20 -24.36 7.28
CA VAL A 13 -6.58 -23.83 6.04
C VAL A 13 -6.48 -22.29 6.06
N ALA A 14 -7.45 -21.62 6.70
CA ALA A 14 -7.43 -20.18 6.92
C ALA A 14 -6.23 -19.70 7.78
N ASP A 15 -5.88 -20.36 8.89
CA ASP A 15 -4.72 -19.99 9.73
C ASP A 15 -3.39 -20.13 8.96
N GLN A 16 -3.29 -21.16 8.12
CA GLN A 16 -2.14 -21.36 7.24
C GLN A 16 -2.06 -20.25 6.17
N GLY A 17 -3.21 -19.90 5.58
CA GLY A 17 -3.32 -18.80 4.62
C GLY A 17 -2.90 -17.45 5.21
N PHE A 18 -3.39 -17.09 6.40
CA PHE A 18 -3.03 -15.84 7.07
C PHE A 18 -1.53 -15.77 7.39
N ARG A 19 -0.94 -16.89 7.85
CA ARG A 19 0.50 -16.98 8.09
C ARG A 19 1.31 -16.82 6.79
N ALA A 20 0.86 -17.45 5.70
CA ALA A 20 1.52 -17.33 4.40
C ALA A 20 1.44 -15.89 3.86
N ALA A 21 0.28 -15.24 3.96
CA ALA A 21 0.09 -13.85 3.55
C ALA A 21 1.03 -12.92 4.34
N ARG A 22 1.04 -13.07 5.67
CA ARG A 22 1.90 -12.28 6.57
C ARG A 22 3.39 -12.53 6.30
N TRP A 23 3.79 -13.78 6.07
CA TRP A 23 5.17 -14.11 5.73
C TRP A 23 5.59 -13.44 4.43
N CYS A 24 4.75 -13.52 3.39
CA CYS A 24 5.01 -12.87 2.10
C CYS A 24 5.16 -11.36 2.27
N TRP A 25 4.29 -10.73 3.06
CA TRP A 25 4.35 -9.29 3.33
C TRP A 25 5.65 -8.89 4.02
N VAL A 26 5.96 -9.51 5.17
CA VAL A 26 7.16 -9.17 5.95
C VAL A 26 8.43 -9.46 5.15
N ARG A 27 8.50 -10.60 4.46
CA ARG A 27 9.68 -10.93 3.65
C ARG A 27 9.83 -9.97 2.47
N GLY A 28 8.73 -9.56 1.85
CA GLY A 28 8.73 -8.54 0.79
C GLY A 28 9.31 -7.20 1.26
N LEU A 29 8.89 -6.73 2.45
CA LEU A 29 9.42 -5.52 3.07
C LEU A 29 10.93 -5.62 3.37
N VAL A 30 11.35 -6.71 4.00
CA VAL A 30 12.77 -6.95 4.33
C VAL A 30 13.63 -6.96 3.07
N ARG A 31 13.17 -7.64 2.02
CA ARG A 31 13.87 -7.67 0.74
C ARG A 31 13.98 -6.28 0.11
N HIS A 32 12.89 -5.52 0.11
CA HIS A 32 12.92 -4.16 -0.41
C HIS A 32 13.93 -3.28 0.34
N ALA A 33 13.91 -3.30 1.68
CA ALA A 33 14.84 -2.54 2.50
C ALA A 33 16.32 -2.95 2.26
N ALA A 34 16.55 -4.22 1.93
CA ALA A 34 17.88 -4.74 1.58
C ALA A 34 18.26 -4.53 0.10
N GLY A 35 17.38 -3.97 -0.74
CA GLY A 35 17.58 -3.86 -2.18
C GLY A 35 17.58 -5.23 -2.90
N GLU A 36 17.05 -6.28 -2.27
CA GLU A 36 16.96 -7.61 -2.87
C GLU A 36 15.82 -7.69 -3.91
N PRO A 37 16.02 -8.42 -5.03
CA PRO A 37 14.98 -8.64 -6.01
C PRO A 37 13.83 -9.50 -5.46
N GLY A 38 12.67 -9.40 -6.10
CA GLY A 38 11.48 -10.20 -5.77
C GLY A 38 10.66 -9.69 -4.59
N SER A 39 10.95 -8.48 -4.08
CA SER A 39 10.11 -7.80 -3.08
C SER A 39 8.68 -7.57 -3.59
N VAL A 40 8.54 -7.05 -4.81
CA VAL A 40 7.25 -6.84 -5.49
C VAL A 40 6.47 -8.14 -5.63
N ALA A 41 7.11 -9.21 -6.10
CA ALA A 41 6.45 -10.52 -6.26
C ALA A 41 5.93 -11.08 -4.92
N LEU A 42 6.70 -10.92 -3.84
CA LEU A 42 6.27 -11.31 -2.50
C LEU A 42 5.09 -10.47 -2.01
N LEU A 43 5.11 -9.15 -2.24
CA LEU A 43 4.01 -8.26 -1.85
C LEU A 43 2.74 -8.54 -2.67
N GLN A 44 2.85 -8.78 -3.97
CA GLN A 44 1.73 -9.21 -4.82
C GLN A 44 1.13 -10.53 -4.32
N ARG A 45 1.97 -11.49 -3.92
CA ARG A 45 1.52 -12.75 -3.32
C ARG A 45 0.81 -12.52 -1.99
N ALA A 46 1.31 -11.59 -1.17
CA ALA A 46 0.65 -11.22 0.08
C ALA A 46 -0.74 -10.61 -0.15
N VAL A 47 -0.87 -9.72 -1.15
CA VAL A 47 -2.17 -9.14 -1.56
C VAL A 47 -3.12 -10.24 -2.03
N ALA A 48 -2.70 -11.09 -2.98
CA ALA A 48 -3.55 -12.14 -3.53
C ALA A 48 -4.04 -13.12 -2.45
N LEU A 49 -3.17 -13.52 -1.53
CA LEU A 49 -3.56 -14.37 -0.40
C LEU A 49 -4.55 -13.67 0.52
N SER A 50 -4.31 -12.39 0.81
CA SER A 50 -5.18 -11.60 1.69
C SER A 50 -6.57 -11.40 1.10
N GLU A 51 -6.70 -11.24 -0.22
CA GLU A 51 -7.98 -11.12 -0.91
C GLU A 51 -8.79 -12.41 -0.91
N VAL A 52 -8.13 -13.55 -1.17
CA VAL A 52 -8.78 -14.88 -1.08
C VAL A 52 -9.29 -15.16 0.34
N LEU A 53 -8.61 -14.63 1.36
CA LEU A 53 -9.00 -14.76 2.76
C LEU A 53 -10.01 -13.68 3.21
N GLY A 54 -10.46 -12.80 2.31
CA GLY A 54 -11.39 -11.72 2.62
C GLY A 54 -10.82 -10.63 3.53
N ASN A 55 -9.50 -10.53 3.65
CA ASN A 55 -8.78 -9.61 4.53
C ASN A 55 -7.84 -8.69 3.73
N ALA A 56 -8.35 -8.08 2.66
CA ALA A 56 -7.58 -7.16 1.84
C ALA A 56 -7.01 -6.02 2.72
N ASP A 57 -5.69 -5.95 2.82
CA ASP A 57 -4.99 -4.96 3.63
C ASP A 57 -4.54 -3.78 2.74
N PRO A 58 -5.14 -2.59 2.89
CA PRO A 58 -4.77 -1.41 2.11
C PRO A 58 -3.33 -0.93 2.39
N GLY A 59 -2.74 -1.30 3.53
CA GLY A 59 -1.34 -1.01 3.84
C GLY A 59 -0.36 -1.75 2.93
N ILE A 60 -0.66 -3.02 2.60
CA ILE A 60 0.18 -3.79 1.66
C ILE A 60 0.11 -3.18 0.25
N LEU A 61 -1.07 -2.74 -0.17
CA LEU A 61 -1.28 -2.07 -1.46
C LEU A 61 -0.55 -0.72 -1.54
N ALA A 62 -0.58 0.08 -0.47
CA ALA A 62 0.15 1.35 -0.40
C ALA A 62 1.67 1.16 -0.51
N VAL A 63 2.21 0.13 0.15
CA VAL A 63 3.63 -0.25 0.03
C VAL A 63 3.94 -0.69 -1.41
N LEU A 64 3.12 -1.56 -1.99
CA LEU A 64 3.31 -2.02 -3.37
C LEU A 64 3.38 -0.85 -4.36
N ALA A 65 2.49 0.13 -4.19
CA ALA A 65 2.50 1.35 -4.99
C ALA A 65 3.77 2.19 -4.83
N ARG A 66 4.30 2.33 -3.60
CA ARG A 66 5.58 3.01 -3.36
C ARG A 66 6.71 2.32 -4.11
N LEU A 67 6.77 0.99 -4.04
CA LEU A 67 7.80 0.20 -4.70
C LEU A 67 7.75 0.35 -6.22
N HIS A 68 6.55 0.33 -6.81
CA HIS A 68 6.40 0.56 -8.25
C HIS A 68 6.90 1.95 -8.66
N LEU A 69 6.63 3.00 -7.87
CA LEU A 69 7.20 4.32 -8.13
C LEU A 69 8.72 4.36 -8.00
N ASP A 70 9.28 3.70 -6.98
CA ASP A 70 10.74 3.63 -6.81
C ASP A 70 11.42 2.85 -7.96
N GLN A 71 10.68 1.97 -8.63
CA GLN A 71 11.10 1.24 -9.82
C GLN A 71 10.81 1.98 -11.14
N GLY A 72 10.20 3.17 -11.10
CA GLY A 72 9.85 3.93 -12.30
C GLY A 72 8.64 3.38 -13.06
N ASP A 73 7.76 2.65 -12.39
CA ASP A 73 6.51 2.09 -12.93
C ASP A 73 5.28 2.81 -12.32
N PRO A 74 4.96 4.04 -12.79
CA PRO A 74 3.84 4.81 -12.26
C PRO A 74 2.47 4.18 -12.56
N GLU A 75 2.34 3.43 -13.67
CA GLU A 75 1.07 2.77 -14.03
C GLU A 75 0.72 1.64 -13.05
N ALA A 76 1.67 0.77 -12.72
CA ALA A 76 1.45 -0.26 -11.70
C ALA A 76 1.22 0.35 -10.31
N ALA A 77 1.86 1.48 -10.02
CA ALA A 77 1.60 2.22 -8.79
C ALA A 77 0.15 2.74 -8.73
N GLU A 78 -0.34 3.36 -9.81
CA GLU A 78 -1.72 3.85 -9.90
C GLU A 78 -2.74 2.72 -9.70
N ALA A 79 -2.53 1.56 -10.33
CA ALA A 79 -3.40 0.40 -10.15
C ALA A 79 -3.44 -0.09 -8.69
N ALA A 80 -2.29 -0.14 -8.01
CA ALA A 80 -2.22 -0.50 -6.59
C ALA A 80 -2.89 0.55 -5.70
N ILE A 81 -2.72 1.84 -6.00
CA ILE A 81 -3.35 2.94 -5.23
C ILE A 81 -4.86 2.94 -5.38
N ALA A 82 -5.38 2.76 -6.60
CA ALA A 82 -6.81 2.72 -6.86
C ALA A 82 -7.50 1.63 -6.01
N ARG A 83 -6.88 0.44 -5.92
CA ARG A 83 -7.36 -0.65 -5.07
C ARG A 83 -7.29 -0.29 -3.58
N ALA A 84 -6.21 0.34 -3.13
CA ALA A 84 -6.08 0.77 -1.74
C ALA A 84 -7.13 1.82 -1.36
N VAL A 85 -7.42 2.76 -2.26
CA VAL A 85 -8.45 3.80 -2.07
C VAL A 85 -9.82 3.17 -1.95
N ASP A 86 -10.19 2.24 -2.83
CA ASP A 86 -11.48 1.53 -2.77
C ASP A 86 -11.69 0.78 -1.44
N VAL A 87 -10.62 0.16 -0.92
CA VAL A 87 -10.68 -0.47 0.42
C VAL A 87 -10.87 0.60 1.50
N GLN A 88 -10.06 1.66 1.51
CA GLN A 88 -10.10 2.69 2.56
C GLN A 88 -11.38 3.53 2.55
N ASP A 89 -11.97 3.78 1.38
CA ASP A 89 -13.27 4.45 1.25
C ASP A 89 -14.37 3.63 1.91
N ARG A 90 -14.35 2.29 1.76
CA ARG A 90 -15.32 1.39 2.41
C ARG A 90 -15.19 1.37 3.93
N VAL A 91 -13.98 1.49 4.47
CA VAL A 91 -13.74 1.51 5.93
C VAL A 91 -13.79 2.92 6.54
N GLY A 92 -13.88 3.97 5.71
CA GLY A 92 -13.98 5.36 6.16
C GLY A 92 -12.72 5.92 6.79
N ASN A 93 -11.53 5.40 6.45
CA ASN A 93 -10.26 5.88 7.02
C ASN A 93 -9.78 7.15 6.29
N GLY A 94 -10.22 8.31 6.79
CA GLY A 94 -9.90 9.62 6.22
C GLY A 94 -8.40 9.91 6.14
N PHE A 95 -7.61 9.49 7.13
CA PHE A 95 -6.16 9.71 7.13
C PHE A 95 -5.46 8.90 6.02
N ALA A 96 -5.77 7.61 5.91
CA ALA A 96 -5.18 6.76 4.88
C ALA A 96 -5.52 7.26 3.47
N LEU A 97 -6.73 7.80 3.25
CA LEU A 97 -7.13 8.41 1.99
C LEU A 97 -6.27 9.63 1.62
N VAL A 98 -5.82 10.42 2.60
CA VAL A 98 -4.89 11.53 2.32
C VAL A 98 -3.56 11.00 1.80
N GLU A 99 -2.99 10.00 2.47
CA GLU A 99 -1.69 9.42 2.07
C GLU A 99 -1.77 8.77 0.69
N LEU A 100 -2.85 8.05 0.41
CA LEU A 100 -3.08 7.41 -0.88
C LEU A 100 -3.28 8.42 -2.01
N HIS A 101 -4.03 9.50 -1.78
CA HIS A 101 -4.18 10.55 -2.78
C HIS A 101 -2.91 11.38 -2.98
N ALA A 102 -2.11 11.59 -1.93
CA ALA A 102 -0.78 12.18 -2.04
C ALA A 102 0.16 11.28 -2.86
N LEU A 103 0.06 9.96 -2.70
CA LEU A 103 0.80 8.99 -3.51
C LEU A 103 0.36 8.99 -4.97
N ALA A 104 -0.95 9.03 -5.23
CA ALA A 104 -1.51 9.10 -6.57
C ALA A 104 -1.09 10.38 -7.30
N ALA A 105 -1.04 11.51 -6.59
CA ALA A 105 -0.54 12.76 -7.16
C ALA A 105 0.91 12.63 -7.65
N ARG A 106 1.77 11.93 -6.89
CA ARG A 106 3.16 11.67 -7.29
C ARG A 106 3.24 10.72 -8.49
N ALA A 107 2.40 9.68 -8.52
CA ALA A 107 2.34 8.75 -9.64
C ALA A 107 1.90 9.42 -10.94
N ALA A 108 0.79 10.16 -10.88
CA ALA A 108 0.28 10.96 -11.99
C ALA A 108 1.34 11.96 -12.48
N HIS A 109 2.04 12.62 -11.55
CA HIS A 109 3.09 13.55 -11.94
C HIS A 109 4.28 12.86 -12.63
N ALA A 110 4.70 11.70 -12.13
CA ALA A 110 5.78 10.90 -12.72
C ALA A 110 5.42 10.36 -14.13
N SER A 111 4.14 10.11 -14.40
CA SER A 111 3.63 9.72 -15.71
C SER A 111 3.29 10.90 -16.63
N GLY A 112 3.55 12.15 -16.22
CA GLY A 112 3.24 13.37 -16.99
C GLY A 112 1.75 13.74 -17.00
N GLN A 113 0.93 13.08 -16.19
CA GLN A 113 -0.49 13.34 -16.02
C GLN A 113 -0.76 14.44 -14.99
N ALA A 114 -2.01 14.92 -14.97
CA ALA A 114 -2.45 15.97 -14.05
C ALA A 114 -2.52 15.44 -12.61
N ALA A 115 -1.64 15.93 -11.73
CA ALA A 115 -1.65 15.61 -10.29
C ALA A 115 -2.73 16.36 -9.50
N GLN A 116 -3.27 17.46 -10.03
CA GLN A 116 -4.24 18.35 -9.38
C GLN A 116 -5.51 17.64 -8.86
N PRO A 117 -6.13 16.69 -9.58
CA PRO A 117 -7.31 15.99 -9.10
C PRO A 117 -7.02 15.19 -7.82
N HIS A 118 -5.86 14.54 -7.76
CA HIS A 118 -5.43 13.78 -6.59
C HIS A 118 -5.09 14.69 -5.41
N LEU A 119 -4.39 15.80 -5.65
CA LEU A 119 -4.12 16.80 -4.62
C LEU A 119 -5.40 17.44 -4.05
N ALA A 120 -6.41 17.67 -4.89
CA ALA A 120 -7.70 18.18 -4.45
C ALA A 120 -8.42 17.17 -3.54
N ARG A 121 -8.44 15.88 -3.91
CA ARG A 121 -9.00 14.81 -3.08
C ARG A 121 -8.24 14.66 -1.75
N ALA A 122 -6.91 14.73 -1.77
CA ALA A 122 -6.08 14.69 -0.55
C ALA A 122 -6.42 15.86 0.39
N ARG A 123 -6.56 17.09 -0.13
CA ARG A 123 -7.00 18.26 0.66
C ARG A 123 -8.38 18.07 1.27
N HIS A 124 -9.31 17.56 0.48
CA HIS A 124 -10.67 17.31 0.94
C HIS A 124 -10.73 16.26 2.06
N ALA A 125 -9.97 15.18 1.93
CA ALA A 125 -9.84 14.17 2.99
C ALA A 125 -9.16 14.74 4.24
N ALA A 126 -8.10 15.54 4.09
CA ALA A 126 -7.38 16.15 5.21
C ALA A 126 -8.25 17.16 5.99
N ALA A 127 -9.14 17.88 5.31
CA ALA A 127 -10.09 18.78 5.96
C ALA A 127 -11.09 18.06 6.89
N ARG A 128 -11.34 16.76 6.65
CA ARG A 128 -12.24 15.91 7.44
C ARG A 128 -11.54 15.02 8.46
N ALA A 129 -10.20 14.98 8.45
CA ALA A 129 -9.43 14.17 9.40
C ALA A 129 -9.51 14.73 10.82
N ALA A 130 -9.60 13.85 11.82
CA ALA A 130 -9.61 14.24 13.23
C ALA A 130 -8.26 14.87 13.67
N LEU A 131 -8.30 15.68 14.73
CA LEU A 131 -7.21 16.56 15.16
C LEU A 131 -5.85 15.89 15.52
N PRO A 132 -5.73 14.60 15.90
CA PRO A 132 -4.40 13.99 16.04
C PRO A 132 -3.80 13.51 14.70
N GLU A 133 -4.63 13.22 13.69
CA GLU A 133 -4.19 12.71 12.37
C GLU A 133 -3.95 13.83 11.35
N ARG A 134 -4.55 15.00 11.59
CA ARG A 134 -4.47 16.18 10.72
C ARG A 134 -3.03 16.64 10.46
N SER A 135 -2.16 16.61 11.47
CA SER A 135 -0.75 17.03 11.32
C SER A 135 0.03 16.10 10.39
N ARG A 136 -0.19 14.78 10.49
CA ARG A 136 0.43 13.80 9.58
C ARG A 136 -0.14 13.92 8.16
N ALA A 137 -1.46 14.11 8.04
CA ALA A 137 -2.13 14.31 6.76
C ALA A 137 -1.59 15.55 6.03
N MET A 138 -1.39 16.65 6.76
CA MET A 138 -0.80 17.87 6.25
C MET A 138 0.64 17.66 5.74
N LEU A 139 1.46 16.90 6.48
CA LEU A 139 2.83 16.59 6.07
C LEU A 139 2.87 15.76 4.77
N ALA A 140 2.02 14.74 4.67
CA ALA A 140 1.92 13.91 3.47
C ALA A 140 1.50 14.74 2.23
N LEU A 141 0.53 15.64 2.41
CA LEU A 141 0.09 16.57 1.37
C LEU A 141 1.20 17.55 0.96
N ASP A 142 1.91 18.14 1.92
CA ASP A 142 2.98 19.09 1.66
C ASP A 142 4.16 18.45 0.90
N THR A 143 4.49 17.21 1.28
CA THR A 143 5.50 16.40 0.58
C THR A 143 5.10 16.16 -0.88
N ALA A 144 3.83 15.82 -1.13
CA ALA A 144 3.33 15.63 -2.50
C ALA A 144 3.30 16.92 -3.30
N LEU A 145 2.89 18.04 -2.69
CA LEU A 145 2.91 19.35 -3.33
C LEU A 145 4.33 19.77 -3.72
N THR A 146 5.31 19.54 -2.84
CA THR A 146 6.71 19.83 -3.12
C THR A 146 7.23 18.97 -4.27
N ALA A 147 6.94 17.67 -4.26
CA ALA A 147 7.34 16.76 -5.34
C ALA A 147 6.73 17.16 -6.70
N CYS A 148 5.46 17.58 -6.73
CA CYS A 148 4.80 18.00 -7.97
C CYS A 148 5.22 19.40 -8.45
N ARG A 149 5.75 20.25 -7.55
CA ARG A 149 6.26 21.59 -7.89
C ARG A 149 7.72 21.58 -8.34
N ALA A 150 8.56 20.75 -7.72
CA ALA A 150 10.00 20.70 -7.99
C ALA A 150 10.36 20.25 -9.42
N VAL A 151 9.42 19.69 -10.16
CA VAL A 151 9.63 19.11 -11.50
C VAL A 151 8.80 19.86 -12.58
N GLY A 152 8.00 20.86 -12.18
CA GLY A 152 7.43 21.84 -13.09
C GLY A 152 8.30 23.10 -13.09
N VAL A 153 9.10 23.26 -14.15
CA VAL A 153 9.86 24.46 -14.61
C VAL A 153 9.81 25.69 -13.71
#